data_AF-A0A8T5JSV2-F1
#
_entry.id   AF-A0A8T5JSV2-F1
#
_cell.length_a   1.000
_cell.length_b   1.000
_cell.length_c   1.000
_cell.angle_alpha   90.00
_cell.angle_beta   90.00
_cell.angle_gamma   90.00
#
_symmetry.space_group_name_H-M   'P 1'
#
loop_
_entity.id
_entity.type
_entity.pdbx_description
1 polymer ?
#
loop_
_entity_poly.entity_id
_entity_poly.type
_entity_poly.pdbx_seq_one_letter_code
_entity_poly.pdbx_strand_id
1 'polypeptide(L)'
;MKFKILIITILLVCSLFIISCTTGTIGSNQTEEITDNKIVPVDMNNAKLTVDECAQKSGRVIQPSAENNCEDDEQVYGEVQGFVEQNICCIPLASKSITLEEIFEIVKDSECPKKGYVSSLHNYNSNSKTWWIDMEMNPEFEKEGCSPACVVSEETKTAEINWRCTGAINE
;
A
#
# COMPACT_ATOMS: atom_id res chain seq x y z
N MET A 1 31.09 6.44 -55.85
CA MET A 1 31.90 6.24 -54.62
C MET A 1 30.95 5.73 -53.53
N LYS A 2 30.65 4.42 -53.52
CA LYS A 2 31.07 3.40 -52.53
C LYS A 2 30.81 3.77 -51.05
N PHE A 3 29.59 3.45 -50.61
CA PHE A 3 29.23 3.13 -49.23
C PHE A 3 30.17 2.07 -48.66
N LYS A 4 30.65 2.25 -47.42
CA LYS A 4 31.25 1.19 -46.61
C LYS A 4 30.59 1.15 -45.23
N ILE A 5 29.85 0.06 -45.06
CA ILE A 5 29.41 -0.56 -43.82
C ILE A 5 30.65 -1.12 -43.09
N LEU A 6 30.74 -0.96 -41.77
CA LEU A 6 31.68 -1.65 -40.88
C LEU A 6 31.00 -1.78 -39.50
N ILE A 7 30.22 -2.84 -39.25
CA ILE A 7 30.59 -4.13 -38.64
C ILE A 7 31.48 -4.00 -37.38
N ILE A 8 30.81 -4.03 -36.23
CA ILE A 8 31.05 -4.85 -35.02
C ILE A 8 32.51 -5.29 -34.79
N THR A 9 33.09 -4.87 -33.66
CA THR A 9 34.14 -5.65 -33.00
C THR A 9 34.00 -5.55 -31.48
N ILE A 10 33.72 -6.71 -30.88
CA ILE A 10 33.68 -7.04 -29.46
C ILE A 10 35.12 -7.17 -28.95
N LEU A 11 35.43 -6.54 -27.81
CA LEU A 11 36.61 -6.74 -26.95
C LEU A 11 36.17 -6.29 -25.55
N LEU A 12 35.59 -7.12 -24.68
CA LEU A 12 36.13 -8.29 -23.96
C LEU A 12 37.42 -7.97 -23.19
N VAL A 13 37.27 -7.23 -22.10
CA VAL A 13 38.25 -7.15 -21.02
C VAL A 13 37.52 -7.03 -19.68
N CYS A 14 37.38 -8.14 -18.96
CA CYS A 14 37.38 -8.11 -17.51
C CYS A 14 37.98 -9.42 -17.02
N SER A 15 39.27 -9.32 -16.75
CA SER A 15 40.16 -10.37 -16.33
C SER A 15 39.79 -10.90 -14.95
N LEU A 16 40.07 -12.18 -14.81
CA LEU A 16 40.07 -12.98 -13.60
C LEU A 16 40.61 -12.22 -12.37
N PHE A 17 39.82 -12.22 -11.30
CA PHE A 17 40.37 -12.29 -9.94
C PHE A 17 39.82 -13.54 -9.27
N ILE A 18 40.64 -14.59 -9.30
CA ILE A 18 40.51 -15.76 -8.43
C ILE A 18 41.18 -15.37 -7.12
N ILE A 19 40.41 -15.22 -6.05
CA ILE A 19 40.94 -15.31 -4.67
C ILE A 19 40.18 -16.43 -3.98
N SER A 20 40.94 -17.45 -3.59
CA SER A 20 40.50 -18.64 -2.89
C SER A 20 40.81 -18.51 -1.39
N CYS A 21 40.01 -19.23 -0.60
CA CYS A 21 40.20 -19.64 0.80
C CYS A 21 40.06 -18.59 1.92
N THR A 22 39.08 -18.80 2.80
CA THR A 22 39.33 -19.50 4.08
C THR A 22 38.00 -19.90 4.73
N THR A 23 37.93 -21.16 5.14
CA THR A 23 36.89 -21.71 6.00
C THR A 23 37.10 -21.20 7.42
N GLY A 24 36.14 -20.45 7.95
CA GLY A 24 36.03 -20.07 9.36
C GLY A 24 34.61 -20.36 9.84
N THR A 25 34.48 -21.33 10.73
CA THR A 25 33.24 -21.71 11.42
C THR A 25 33.05 -20.90 12.70
N ILE A 26 31.78 -20.87 13.15
CA ILE A 26 31.25 -20.64 14.52
C ILE A 26 30.83 -19.19 14.87
N GLY A 27 29.54 -19.06 15.21
CA GLY A 27 28.90 -17.90 15.87
C GLY A 27 27.62 -17.48 15.15
N SER A 28 26.51 -18.22 15.24
CA SER A 28 25.45 -18.06 16.25
C SER A 28 24.81 -16.66 16.27
N ASN A 29 23.49 -16.65 16.00
CA ASN A 29 22.50 -15.61 16.33
C ASN A 29 22.61 -14.33 15.48
N GLN A 30 21.58 -13.81 14.79
CA GLN A 30 20.14 -13.93 14.97
C GLN A 30 19.47 -13.88 13.60
N THR A 31 18.60 -14.86 13.34
CA THR A 31 17.49 -14.67 12.41
C THR A 31 16.64 -13.57 13.03
N GLU A 32 16.63 -12.36 12.45
CA GLU A 32 15.49 -11.47 12.67
C GLU A 32 14.32 -12.09 11.92
N GLU A 33 13.63 -12.99 12.64
CA GLU A 33 12.20 -13.18 12.49
C GLU A 33 11.60 -11.78 12.36
N ILE A 34 11.11 -11.48 11.16
CA ILE A 34 10.05 -10.49 11.00
C ILE A 34 8.93 -11.07 11.86
N THR A 35 8.86 -10.58 13.09
CA THR A 35 7.83 -10.92 14.04
C THR A 35 6.53 -10.75 13.31
N ASP A 36 5.82 -11.87 13.18
CA ASP A 36 4.39 -11.93 12.97
C ASP A 36 3.78 -10.64 13.49
N ASN A 37 3.04 -9.95 12.61
CA ASN A 37 2.01 -9.04 13.06
C ASN A 37 1.29 -9.79 14.16
N LYS A 38 1.57 -9.40 15.40
CA LYS A 38 1.00 -10.00 16.58
C LYS A 38 -0.47 -9.72 16.40
N ILE A 39 -1.18 -10.70 15.85
CA ILE A 39 -2.60 -10.91 16.07
C ILE A 39 -2.63 -10.92 17.58
N VAL A 40 -2.91 -9.76 18.16
CA VAL A 40 -3.25 -9.68 19.57
C VAL A 40 -4.39 -10.67 19.64
N PRO A 41 -4.25 -11.80 20.37
CA PRO A 41 -5.39 -12.64 20.59
C PRO A 41 -6.43 -11.70 21.16
N VAL A 42 -7.48 -11.44 20.38
CA VAL A 42 -8.62 -10.66 20.83
C VAL A 42 -8.97 -11.34 22.12
N ASP A 43 -8.83 -10.61 23.22
CA ASP A 43 -9.11 -11.10 24.55
C ASP A 43 -10.57 -11.52 24.49
N MET A 44 -10.82 -12.82 24.24
CA MET A 44 -12.12 -13.48 24.19
C MET A 44 -12.68 -13.54 25.61
N ASN A 45 -12.63 -12.40 26.31
CA ASN A 45 -13.56 -12.11 27.36
C ASN A 45 -14.93 -12.32 26.71
N ASN A 46 -15.64 -13.29 27.28
CA ASN A 46 -16.97 -13.83 26.99
C ASN A 46 -18.09 -12.74 26.96
N ALA A 47 -17.79 -11.56 26.44
CA ALA A 47 -18.65 -10.42 26.25
C ALA A 47 -19.59 -10.73 25.09
N LYS A 48 -20.64 -11.45 25.45
CA LYS A 48 -21.83 -11.69 24.65
C LYS A 48 -22.35 -10.36 24.11
N LEU A 49 -22.35 -10.22 22.80
CA LEU A 49 -22.76 -9.00 22.11
C LEU A 49 -24.26 -9.04 21.79
N THR A 50 -24.92 -7.90 21.86
CA THR A 50 -26.27 -7.69 21.33
C THR A 50 -26.23 -7.27 19.86
N VAL A 51 -27.36 -7.41 19.16
CA VAL A 51 -27.50 -6.95 17.77
C VAL A 51 -27.22 -5.45 17.66
N ASP A 52 -27.68 -4.66 18.63
CA ASP A 52 -27.50 -3.21 18.66
C ASP A 52 -26.03 -2.81 18.85
N GLU A 53 -25.29 -3.52 19.69
CA GLU A 53 -23.84 -3.29 19.88
C GLU A 53 -23.03 -3.61 18.62
N CYS A 54 -23.44 -4.64 17.86
CA CYS A 54 -22.85 -4.92 16.55
C CYS A 54 -23.11 -3.75 15.57
N ALA A 55 -24.36 -3.29 15.49
CA ALA A 55 -24.76 -2.20 14.61
C ALA A 55 -24.07 -0.86 14.97
N GLN A 56 -23.89 -0.57 16.27
CA GLN A 56 -23.15 0.61 16.74
C GLN A 56 -21.69 0.65 16.28
N LYS A 57 -21.11 -0.51 15.96
CA LYS A 57 -19.74 -0.65 15.42
C LYS A 57 -19.71 -0.74 13.89
N SER A 58 -20.82 -0.39 13.24
CA SER A 58 -21.01 -0.56 11.79
C SER A 58 -20.84 -2.01 11.33
N GLY A 59 -21.03 -2.97 12.24
CA GLY A 59 -20.95 -4.39 11.92
C GLY A 59 -22.24 -4.94 11.37
N ARG A 60 -22.11 -6.04 10.63
CA ARG A 60 -23.22 -6.88 10.19
C ARG A 60 -23.23 -8.20 10.97
N VAL A 61 -24.43 -8.69 11.26
CA VAL A 61 -24.62 -9.99 11.91
C VAL A 61 -24.80 -11.04 10.83
N ILE A 62 -24.00 -12.10 10.88
CA ILE A 62 -24.13 -13.23 9.96
C ILE A 62 -24.24 -14.55 10.72
N GLN A 63 -24.86 -15.52 10.07
CA GLN A 63 -24.80 -16.91 10.49
C GLN A 63 -23.60 -17.58 9.80
N PRO A 64 -22.56 -17.96 10.56
CA PRO A 64 -21.36 -18.56 10.00
C PRO A 64 -21.68 -19.91 9.36
N SER A 65 -21.23 -20.10 8.13
CA SER A 65 -21.32 -21.36 7.40
C SER A 65 -20.05 -21.59 6.57
N ALA A 66 -19.92 -22.74 5.91
CA ALA A 66 -18.79 -22.99 5.02
C ALA A 66 -18.69 -21.96 3.87
N GLU A 67 -19.80 -21.29 3.54
CA GLU A 67 -19.92 -20.35 2.41
C GLU A 67 -20.18 -18.90 2.87
N ASN A 68 -20.42 -18.67 4.16
CA ASN A 68 -20.82 -17.37 4.70
C ASN A 68 -19.99 -17.05 5.94
N ASN A 69 -18.93 -16.27 5.76
CA ASN A 69 -18.04 -15.77 6.81
C ASN A 69 -17.85 -14.26 6.64
N CYS A 70 -17.14 -13.63 7.58
CA CYS A 70 -16.73 -12.23 7.38
C CYS A 70 -15.89 -12.10 6.11
N GLU A 71 -15.99 -10.97 5.43
CA GLU A 71 -15.17 -10.69 4.23
C GLU A 71 -13.70 -10.45 4.62
N ASP A 72 -12.79 -10.48 3.63
CA ASP A 72 -11.36 -10.29 3.85
C ASP A 72 -11.00 -8.92 4.45
N ASP A 73 -11.89 -7.93 4.31
CA ASP A 73 -11.81 -6.58 4.87
C ASP A 73 -12.59 -6.41 6.19
N GLU A 74 -13.05 -7.51 6.78
CA GLU A 74 -13.77 -7.55 8.05
C GLU A 74 -13.05 -8.42 9.09
N GLN A 75 -13.38 -8.20 10.36
CA GLN A 75 -12.97 -9.08 11.44
C GLN A 75 -14.17 -9.54 12.27
N VAL A 76 -14.07 -10.77 12.78
CA VAL A 76 -15.00 -11.30 13.77
C VAL A 76 -14.83 -10.51 15.06
N TYR A 77 -15.82 -9.69 15.40
CA TYR A 77 -15.82 -8.90 16.62
C TYR A 77 -16.27 -9.72 17.84
N GLY A 78 -17.23 -10.64 17.66
CA GLY A 78 -17.75 -11.50 18.72
C GLY A 78 -19.06 -12.20 18.34
N GLU A 79 -19.54 -13.07 19.23
CA GLU A 79 -20.82 -13.77 19.09
C GLU A 79 -22.01 -12.88 19.51
N VAL A 80 -23.09 -12.94 18.74
CA VAL A 80 -24.32 -12.17 18.94
C VAL A 80 -25.40 -13.04 19.58
N GLN A 81 -26.01 -12.54 20.66
CA GLN A 81 -27.09 -13.24 21.36
C GLN A 81 -28.47 -13.05 20.73
N GLY A 82 -29.43 -13.88 21.16
CA GLY A 82 -30.84 -13.74 20.81
C GLY A 82 -31.32 -14.66 19.69
N PHE A 83 -30.44 -15.57 19.23
CA PHE A 83 -30.73 -16.52 18.16
C PHE A 83 -30.57 -17.95 18.68
N VAL A 84 -31.28 -18.88 18.03
CA VAL A 84 -31.17 -20.33 18.30
C VAL A 84 -29.80 -20.87 17.84
N GLU A 85 -29.16 -20.15 16.92
CA GLU A 85 -27.90 -20.49 16.28
C GLU A 85 -26.81 -19.46 16.61
N GLN A 86 -25.54 -19.88 16.52
CA GLN A 86 -24.39 -19.03 16.81
C GLN A 86 -24.21 -17.99 15.71
N ASN A 87 -24.69 -16.77 15.93
CA ASN A 87 -24.44 -15.66 15.02
C ASN A 87 -23.17 -14.91 15.43
N ILE A 88 -22.43 -14.42 14.45
CA ILE A 88 -21.23 -13.62 14.67
C ILE A 88 -21.42 -12.21 14.13
N CYS A 89 -20.79 -11.24 14.80
CA CYS A 89 -20.72 -9.86 14.34
C CYS A 89 -19.43 -9.67 13.54
N CYS A 90 -19.56 -9.42 12.24
CA CYS A 90 -18.46 -8.98 11.41
C CYS A 90 -18.44 -7.46 11.42
N ILE A 91 -17.34 -6.87 11.90
CA ILE A 91 -17.15 -5.43 11.78
C ILE A 91 -16.18 -5.18 10.62
N PRO A 92 -16.39 -4.14 9.82
CA PRO A 92 -15.35 -3.63 8.94
C PRO A 92 -14.09 -3.44 9.79
N LEU A 93 -12.96 -3.96 9.31
CA LEU A 93 -11.68 -3.61 9.89
C LEU A 93 -11.59 -2.09 9.82
N ALA A 94 -11.74 -1.43 10.98
CA ALA A 94 -11.74 0.02 11.05
C ALA A 94 -10.42 0.51 10.46
N SER A 95 -10.46 0.89 9.18
CA SER A 95 -9.32 1.27 8.36
C SER A 95 -8.09 0.39 8.61
N LYS A 96 -7.88 -0.65 7.80
CA LYS A 96 -6.49 -0.99 7.48
C LYS A 96 -5.91 0.26 6.81
N SER A 97 -5.33 1.15 7.63
CA SER A 97 -4.66 2.34 7.18
C SER A 97 -3.62 1.87 6.19
N ILE A 98 -3.68 2.40 4.98
CA ILE A 98 -2.75 2.01 3.94
C ILE A 98 -1.32 2.26 4.45
N THR A 99 -0.43 1.28 4.29
CA THR A 99 0.97 1.47 4.66
C THR A 99 1.65 2.35 3.61
N LEU A 100 2.77 3.01 3.96
CA LEU A 100 3.56 3.75 2.97
C LEU A 100 4.03 2.86 1.81
N GLU A 101 4.35 1.59 2.07
CA GLU A 101 4.71 0.63 1.04
C GLU A 101 3.55 0.36 0.08
N GLU A 102 2.33 0.12 0.60
CA GLU A 102 1.13 -0.08 -0.22
C GLU A 102 0.81 1.18 -1.03
N ILE A 103 1.00 2.37 -0.47
CA ILE A 103 0.86 3.66 -1.19
C ILE A 103 1.79 3.69 -2.41
N PHE A 104 3.08 3.38 -2.24
CA PHE A 104 4.04 3.44 -3.33
C PHE A 104 3.80 2.38 -4.40
N GLU A 105 3.26 1.22 -4.06
CA GLU A 105 2.81 0.24 -5.05
C GLU A 105 1.61 0.76 -5.87
N ILE A 106 0.61 1.40 -5.23
CA ILE A 106 -0.50 2.04 -5.98
C ILE A 106 0.03 3.13 -6.92
N VAL A 107 0.96 3.96 -6.44
CA VAL A 107 1.58 5.03 -7.25
C VAL A 107 2.30 4.46 -8.46
N LYS A 108 3.08 3.40 -8.27
CA LYS A 108 3.88 2.76 -9.32
C LYS A 108 3.01 2.24 -10.47
N ASP A 109 1.82 1.75 -10.16
CA ASP A 109 0.87 1.25 -11.16
C ASP A 109 0.01 2.36 -11.80
N SER A 110 0.06 3.58 -11.28
CA SER A 110 -0.77 4.72 -11.70
C SER A 110 -0.24 5.46 -12.94
N GLU A 111 -0.84 6.62 -13.24
CA GLU A 111 -0.34 7.54 -14.27
C GLU A 111 0.78 8.48 -13.78
N CYS A 112 0.94 8.66 -12.48
CA CYS A 112 1.91 9.60 -11.92
C CYS A 112 3.34 9.36 -12.41
N PRO A 113 3.93 8.15 -12.29
CA PRO A 113 5.30 7.90 -12.76
C PRO A 113 5.43 7.92 -14.29
N LYS A 114 4.32 7.86 -15.03
CA LYS A 114 4.32 7.95 -16.50
C LYS A 114 4.48 9.39 -16.98
N LYS A 115 4.08 10.37 -16.15
CA LYS A 115 4.05 11.80 -16.49
C LYS A 115 5.10 12.62 -15.77
N GLY A 116 5.85 12.02 -14.83
CA GLY A 116 6.86 12.73 -14.06
C GLY A 116 7.58 11.84 -13.05
N TYR A 117 8.48 12.45 -12.30
CA TYR A 117 9.18 11.84 -11.17
C TYR A 117 8.38 12.03 -9.89
N VAL A 118 8.02 10.93 -9.22
CA VAL A 118 7.34 10.96 -7.92
C VAL A 118 8.38 10.95 -6.80
N SER A 119 8.31 11.93 -5.90
CA SER A 119 9.21 12.11 -4.77
C SER A 119 8.88 11.15 -3.62
N SER A 120 9.79 11.02 -2.66
CA SER A 120 9.50 10.40 -1.37
C SER A 120 8.82 11.36 -0.39
N LEU A 121 8.77 12.67 -0.70
CA LEU A 121 8.08 13.66 0.10
C LEU A 121 6.56 13.49 -0.02
N HIS A 122 5.91 13.28 1.13
CA HIS A 122 4.49 13.02 1.18
C HIS A 122 3.85 13.61 2.44
N ASN A 123 2.55 13.90 2.36
CA ASN A 123 1.75 14.42 3.46
C ASN A 123 0.38 13.75 3.45
N TYR A 124 -0.11 13.37 4.63
CA TYR A 124 -1.46 12.84 4.77
C TYR A 124 -2.47 13.94 5.07
N ASN A 125 -3.58 13.95 4.34
CA ASN A 125 -4.74 14.78 4.62
C ASN A 125 -5.84 13.91 5.26
N SER A 126 -6.00 14.03 6.57
CA SER A 126 -6.98 13.26 7.35
C SER A 126 -8.43 13.63 7.06
N ASN A 127 -8.70 14.86 6.57
CA ASN A 127 -10.06 15.28 6.27
C ASN A 127 -10.63 14.54 5.04
N SER A 128 -9.79 14.34 4.02
CA SER A 128 -10.15 13.63 2.79
C SER A 128 -9.65 12.19 2.75
N LYS A 129 -8.90 11.74 3.76
CA LYS A 129 -8.23 10.43 3.80
C LYS A 129 -7.40 10.16 2.55
N THR A 130 -6.56 11.13 2.20
CA THR A 130 -5.72 11.08 0.99
C THR A 130 -4.26 11.35 1.32
N TRP A 131 -3.37 10.63 0.66
CA TRP A 131 -1.93 10.87 0.70
C TRP A 131 -1.51 11.72 -0.49
N TRP A 132 -0.83 12.83 -0.22
CA TRP A 132 -0.35 13.76 -1.21
C TRP A 132 1.16 13.60 -1.33
N ILE A 133 1.62 13.12 -2.47
CA ILE A 133 3.03 12.86 -2.74
C ILE A 133 3.51 13.87 -3.75
N ASP A 134 4.56 14.60 -3.43
CA ASP A 134 5.09 15.61 -4.34
C ASP A 134 5.68 14.93 -5.58
N MET A 135 5.53 15.58 -6.73
CA MET A 135 6.08 15.09 -7.98
C MET A 135 6.55 16.23 -8.87
N GLU A 136 7.53 15.94 -9.71
CA GLU A 136 8.06 16.83 -10.75
C GLU A 136 7.60 16.30 -12.11
N MET A 137 6.99 17.14 -12.94
CA MET A 137 6.42 16.70 -14.21
C MET A 137 7.48 16.70 -15.31
N ASN A 138 7.30 15.85 -16.30
CA ASN A 138 8.07 15.98 -17.54
C ASN A 138 7.67 17.30 -18.25
N PRO A 139 8.59 17.94 -19.00
CA PRO A 139 8.35 19.24 -19.64
C PRO A 139 7.09 19.29 -20.54
N GLU A 140 6.68 18.15 -21.12
CA GLU A 140 5.50 18.04 -21.97
C GLU A 140 4.16 18.15 -21.23
N PHE A 141 4.17 17.99 -19.89
CA PHE A 141 2.97 18.01 -19.05
C PHE A 141 2.99 19.13 -18.00
N GLU A 142 4.08 19.90 -17.92
CA GLU A 142 4.21 21.01 -16.98
C GLU A 142 3.11 22.06 -17.19
N LYS A 143 2.61 22.61 -16.08
CA LYS A 143 1.66 23.74 -16.07
C LYS A 143 2.30 24.90 -15.34
N GLU A 144 2.45 26.01 -16.03
CA GLU A 144 3.02 27.24 -15.47
C GLU A 144 2.21 27.69 -14.24
N GLY A 145 2.91 28.07 -13.16
CA GLY A 145 2.28 28.51 -11.91
C GLY A 145 1.58 27.42 -11.10
N CYS A 146 1.74 26.14 -11.47
CA CYS A 146 1.13 25.02 -10.76
C CYS A 146 2.17 24.06 -10.17
N SER A 147 1.86 23.56 -8.97
CA SER A 147 2.63 22.51 -8.30
C SER A 147 1.84 21.19 -8.30
N PRO A 148 2.29 20.17 -9.04
CA PRO A 148 1.61 18.89 -9.11
C PRO A 148 1.86 18.03 -7.85
N ALA A 149 0.95 17.09 -7.61
CA ALA A 149 1.06 16.05 -6.60
C ALA A 149 0.39 14.77 -7.12
N CYS A 150 0.97 13.61 -6.80
CA CYS A 150 0.29 12.34 -6.95
C CYS A 150 -0.55 12.10 -5.69
N VAL A 151 -1.87 12.05 -5.83
CA VAL A 151 -2.80 11.92 -4.71
C VAL A 151 -3.36 10.52 -4.69
N VAL A 152 -3.14 9.81 -3.58
CA VAL A 152 -3.66 8.45 -3.34
C VAL A 152 -4.84 8.51 -2.38
N SER A 153 -5.95 7.90 -2.76
CA SER A 153 -7.15 7.78 -1.90
C SER A 153 -7.11 6.49 -1.09
N GLU A 154 -7.28 6.59 0.23
CA GLU A 154 -7.35 5.41 1.09
C GLU A 154 -8.63 4.59 0.85
N GLU A 155 -9.72 5.24 0.45
CA GLU A 155 -11.02 4.61 0.25
C GLU A 155 -11.07 3.85 -1.08
N THR A 156 -10.62 4.48 -2.16
CA THR A 156 -10.72 3.90 -3.51
C THR A 156 -9.47 3.13 -3.91
N LYS A 157 -8.35 3.28 -3.18
CA LYS A 157 -7.05 2.68 -3.49
C LYS A 157 -6.57 3.04 -4.90
N THR A 158 -6.86 4.26 -5.34
CA THR A 158 -6.44 4.80 -6.63
C THR A 158 -5.52 6.00 -6.45
N ALA A 159 -4.67 6.26 -7.46
CA ALA A 159 -3.78 7.40 -7.49
C ALA A 159 -4.01 8.26 -8.74
N GLU A 160 -4.10 9.57 -8.55
CA GLU A 160 -4.40 10.55 -9.60
C GLU A 160 -3.52 11.81 -9.45
N ILE A 161 -3.25 12.51 -10.56
CA ILE A 161 -2.48 13.76 -10.51
C ILE A 161 -3.39 14.93 -10.14
N ASN A 162 -3.07 15.63 -9.05
CA ASN A 162 -3.75 16.86 -8.61
C ASN A 162 -2.82 18.08 -8.72
N TRP A 163 -3.35 19.23 -9.10
CA TRP A 163 -2.59 20.45 -9.37
C TRP A 163 -2.94 21.56 -8.38
N ARG A 164 -1.94 22.01 -7.62
CA ARG A 164 -2.06 23.15 -6.72
C ARG A 164 -1.54 24.39 -7.45
N CYS A 165 -2.43 25.11 -8.12
CA CYS A 165 -2.07 26.30 -8.91
C CYS A 165 -2.17 27.58 -8.08
N THR A 166 -1.16 28.43 -8.17
CA THR A 166 -1.20 29.80 -7.62
C THR A 166 -1.35 30.79 -8.76
N GLY A 167 -2.33 31.70 -8.67
CA GLY A 167 -2.40 32.85 -9.59
C GLY A 167 -3.19 32.64 -10.88
N ALA A 168 -4.25 31.83 -10.88
CA ALA A 168 -5.25 31.87 -11.96
C ALA A 168 -6.02 33.21 -11.91
N ILE A 169 -5.40 34.27 -12.42
CA ILE A 169 -6.09 35.43 -12.98
C ILE A 169 -5.88 35.29 -14.48
N ASN A 170 -6.96 35.01 -15.19
CA ASN A 170 -6.96 34.75 -16.62
C ASN A 170 -6.43 35.98 -17.40
N GLU A 171 -5.63 35.76 -18.44
CA GLU A 171 -5.67 36.59 -19.64
C GLU A 171 -6.34 35.82 -20.78
#